data_AF-A0A1N7JHI5-F1
#
_entry.id   AF-A0A1N7JHI5-F1
#
_cell.length_a   1.000
_cell.length_b   1.000
_cell.length_c   1.000
_cell.angle_alpha   90.00
_cell.angle_beta   90.00
_cell.angle_gamma   90.00
#
_symmetry.space_group_name_H-M   'P 1'
#
loop_
_entity.id
_entity.type
_entity.pdbx_description
1 polymer ?
#
loop_
_entity_poly.entity_id
_entity_poly.type
_entity_poly.pdbx_seq_one_letter_code
_entity_poly.pdbx_strand_id
1 'polypeptide(L)' 'MNLDAIVSQLTDFFSQGIGKTIADVLWAIYTALFPANAEAAFPIEIPK' A
#
# COMPACT_ATOMS: atom_id res chain seq x y z
N MET A 1 -11.64 -15.49 16.43
CA MET A 1 -10.47 -14.64 16.12
C MET A 1 -11.01 -13.26 15.79
N ASN A 2 -10.60 -12.22 16.52
CA ASN A 2 -11.11 -10.87 16.30
C ASN A 2 -10.19 -10.16 15.30
N LEU A 3 -10.62 -10.03 14.05
CA LEU A 3 -9.84 -9.41 12.98
C LEU A 3 -9.57 -7.93 13.27
N ASP A 4 -10.49 -7.24 13.95
CA ASP A 4 -10.35 -5.82 14.29
C ASP A 4 -9.15 -5.60 15.22
N ALA A 5 -8.94 -6.49 16.19
CA ALA A 5 -7.82 -6.42 17.11
C ALA A 5 -6.46 -6.64 16.41
N ILE A 6 -6.42 -7.42 15.34
CA ILE A 6 -5.20 -7.64 14.54
C ILE A 6 -4.91 -6.41 13.70
N VAL A 7 -5.94 -5.84 13.05
CA VAL A 7 -5.80 -4.63 12.23
C VAL A 7 -5.40 -3.43 13.08
N SER A 8 -5.95 -3.28 14.30
CA SER A 8 -5.60 -2.17 15.18
C SER A 8 -4.12 -2.22 15.61
N GLN A 9 -3.63 -3.40 16.00
CA GLN A 9 -2.23 -3.57 16.40
C GLN A 9 -1.24 -3.31 15.25
N LEU A 10 -1.59 -3.76 14.03
CA LEU A 10 -0.79 -3.47 12.84
C LEU A 10 -0.79 -1.97 12.53
N THR A 11 -1.96 -1.33 12.61
CA THR A 11 -2.09 0.12 12.38
C THR A 11 -1.26 0.91 13.38
N ASP A 12 -1.33 0.57 14.66
CA ASP A 12 -0.56 1.23 15.71
C ASP A 12 0.95 1.06 15.51
N PHE A 13 1.39 -0.14 15.11
CA PHE A 13 2.79 -0.42 14.79
C PHE A 13 3.30 0.45 13.63
N PHE A 14 2.58 0.50 12.51
CA PHE A 14 2.98 1.31 11.35
C PHE A 14 2.76 2.81 11.54
N SER A 15 2.13 3.24 12.63
CA SER A 15 1.92 4.66 12.93
C SER A 15 3.05 5.29 13.75
N GLN A 16 3.93 4.49 14.36
CA GLN A 16 4.93 4.98 15.33
C GLN A 16 6.33 4.41 15.10
N GLY A 17 7.34 5.12 15.61
CA GLY A 17 8.74 4.65 15.66
C GLY A 17 9.29 4.15 14.32
N ILE A 18 9.94 2.99 14.35
CA ILE A 18 10.51 2.36 13.14
C ILE A 18 9.43 1.85 12.17
N GLY A 19 8.25 1.45 12.68
CA GLY A 19 7.15 0.99 11.84
C GLY A 19 6.65 2.08 10.92
N LYS A 20 6.56 3.32 11.41
CA LYS A 20 6.26 4.49 10.58
C LYS A 20 7.27 4.69 9.46
N THR A 21 8.56 4.64 9.78
CA THR A 21 9.62 4.78 8.76
C THR A 21 9.51 3.70 7.68
N ILE A 22 9.22 2.45 8.06
CA ILE A 22 9.00 1.36 7.10
C ILE A 22 7.79 1.65 6.22
N ALA A 23 6.66 2.07 6.81
CA ALA A 23 5.46 2.43 6.06
C ALA A 23 5.73 3.57 5.07
N ASP A 24 6.42 4.62 5.50
CA ASP A 24 6.76 5.77 4.67
C ASP A 24 7.67 5.35 3.49
N VAL A 25 8.66 4.47 3.71
CA VAL A 25 9.52 3.93 2.65
C VAL A 25 8.73 3.06 1.67
N LEU A 26 7.89 2.16 2.15
CA LEU A 26 7.05 1.32 1.31
C LEU A 26 6.08 2.17 0.47
N TRP A 27 5.51 3.22 1.07
CA TRP A 27 4.65 4.17 0.39
C TRP A 27 5.42 4.96 -0.69
N ALA A 28 6.63 5.41 -0.38
CA ALA A 28 7.49 6.08 -1.36
C ALA A 28 7.83 5.18 -2.55
N ILE A 29 8.17 3.91 -2.31
CA ILE A 29 8.42 2.93 -3.38
C ILE A 29 7.15 2.70 -4.21
N TYR A 30 6.00 2.51 -3.54
CA TYR A 30 4.73 2.29 -4.22
C TYR A 30 4.35 3.47 -5.11
N THR A 31 4.44 4.70 -4.59
CA THR A 31 4.12 5.91 -5.35
C THR A 31 5.11 6.19 -6.47
N ALA A 32 6.37 5.76 -6.34
CA ALA A 32 7.36 5.83 -7.42
C ALA A 32 7.06 4.83 -8.56
N LEU A 33 6.62 3.62 -8.23
CA LEU A 33 6.29 2.58 -9.22
C LEU A 33 4.91 2.79 -9.86
N PHE A 34 3.95 3.28 -9.08
CA PHE A 34 2.56 3.50 -9.46
C PHE A 34 2.17 4.94 -9.17
N PRO A 35 2.68 5.90 -9.96
CA PRO A 35 2.43 7.30 -9.70
C PRO A 35 0.95 7.64 -9.98
N ALA A 36 0.40 8.59 -9.22
CA ALA A 36 -1.02 8.94 -9.29
C ALA A 36 -1.45 9.53 -10.65
N ASN A 37 -0.49 10.02 -11.44
CA ASN A 37 -0.69 10.52 -12.79
C ASN A 37 -0.40 9.47 -13.89
N ALA A 38 -0.24 8.19 -13.52
CA ALA A 38 -0.10 7.12 -14.49
C ALA A 38 -1.34 7.06 -15.39
N GLU A 39 -1.14 6.62 -16.64
CA GLU A 39 -2.23 6.44 -17.59
C GLU A 39 -3.29 5.49 -17.01
N ALA A 40 -4.56 5.84 -17.23
CA ALA A 40 -5.67 5.00 -16.80
C ALA A 40 -5.57 3.62 -17.47
N ALA A 41 -5.99 2.57 -16.75
CA ALA A 41 -6.03 1.23 -17.31
C ALA A 41 -6.87 1.23 -18.60
N PHE A 42 -6.27 0.82 -19.70
CA PHE A 42 -6.95 0.62 -20.98
C PHE A 42 -7.26 -0.87 -21.18
N PRO A 43 -8.39 -1.20 -21.82
CA PRO A 43 -8.72 -2.59 -22.10
C PRO A 43 -7.69 -3.17 -23.07
N ILE A 44 -7.15 -4.34 -22.73
CA ILE A 44 -6.35 -5.18 -23.62
C ILE A 44 -7.24 -6.27 -24.19
N GLU A 45 -7.28 -6.41 -25.52
CA GLU A 45 -7.99 -7.52 -26.14
C GLU A 45 -7.22 -8.81 -25.89
N ILE A 46 -7.83 -9.74 -25.16
CA ILE A 46 -7.26 -11.07 -24.93
C ILE A 46 -7.50 -11.90 -26.20
N PRO A 47 -6.45 -12.44 -26.85
CA PRO A 47 -6.62 -13.32 -28.01
C PRO A 47 -7.51 -14.52 -27.67
N LYS A 48 -8.41 -14.90 -28.58
CA LYS A 48 -9.23 -16.11 -28.45
C LYS A 48 -8.42 -17.37 -28.74
#